data_AF-A0A7W1TK86-F1
#
_entry.id   AF-A0A7W1TK86-F1
#
_cell.length_a   1.000
_cell.length_b   1.000
_cell.length_c   1.000
_cell.angle_alpha   90.00
_cell.angle_beta   90.00
_cell.angle_gamma   90.00
#
_symmetry.space_group_name_H-M   'P 1'
#
loop_
_entity.id
_entity.type
_entity.pdbx_description
1 polymer ?
#
loop_
_entity_poly.entity_id
_entity_poly.type
_entity_poly.pdbx_seq_one_letter_code
_entity_poly.pdbx_strand_id
1 'polypeptide(L)'
;MRLLIRILPLLATALLLLDSVPRPTGASGTQPNGVSYWGMNAYITKRERRGVDNLDVLADTARNAGAQWTREELPWSLIEQQPGNYLTVYDDSLKLTADKGFGIIGELLTTPDWARDPSCVTNYWCPPADVNRYAAWARWMVDRYNGDGINDAPGSPRIAAWEIWNEPNDTASWLDIPPDSNARKLRYGQMLVAAYQAIKSVDPTAIVLTGGTYIYDGSCAGGVCDGLNFFNAAGGVFQQLPAAKTAFDVFAIHPYIPTDRPDAPQIPPKITVEGRIQSTRTWLNHDIGRPDAPVWITEIGWCTTGGACPGGVAVTEDAQADYLTRSMVIAQQNGVQHTSWFQLEDAFNDPTRLWSYAAIVHDDDGTGYPPKPAYNAYSTLAKTLNGFSPTGTGPVNTHVFAPAADQGDNGVYDYRYTGGTTTIDVIWIPTGTASVKFPVDSSKQIVLVDRDGGTTTVTPSGGTVGLSVSERPQFVVQQPPAAPSHLVVTPTTLGFVVQTGSQPVCSGIQITNGGGGTLTWTATTSTSWLTIQSSSGTAPGTFTLCATPGTTTGTQSGNVQIAGSDGSTANVAVSLIVASRVYKTLLPFVER
;
A
#
# COMPACT_ATOMS: atom_id res chain seq x y z
N MET A 1 33.05 55.26 -53.58
CA MET A 1 33.51 55.51 -52.20
C MET A 1 32.33 55.32 -51.26
N ARG A 2 32.18 54.13 -50.66
CA ARG A 2 31.62 53.85 -49.31
C ARG A 2 31.49 52.35 -49.12
N LEU A 3 32.02 51.92 -47.98
CA LEU A 3 32.32 50.56 -47.54
C LEU A 3 31.05 49.90 -47.01
N LEU A 4 30.81 48.63 -47.36
CA LEU A 4 29.81 47.78 -46.70
C LEU A 4 30.37 47.32 -45.34
N ILE A 5 29.64 47.60 -44.26
CA ILE A 5 29.80 46.91 -42.96
C ILE A 5 28.43 46.40 -42.54
N ARG A 6 28.33 45.08 -42.36
CA ARG A 6 27.18 44.38 -41.79
C ARG A 6 27.13 44.65 -40.28
N ILE A 7 25.98 45.06 -39.77
CA ILE A 7 25.70 45.16 -38.32
C ILE A 7 24.56 44.19 -38.00
N LEU A 8 24.85 43.20 -37.15
CA LEU A 8 23.87 42.39 -36.40
C LEU A 8 23.22 43.28 -35.32
N PRO A 9 21.92 43.14 -35.02
CA PRO A 9 21.38 43.64 -33.75
C PRO A 9 21.53 42.57 -32.65
N LEU A 10 22.11 42.98 -31.52
CA LEU A 10 22.12 42.23 -30.26
C LEU A 10 20.68 42.05 -29.76
N LEU A 11 20.29 40.81 -29.45
CA LEU A 11 19.15 40.50 -28.59
C LEU A 11 19.66 40.55 -27.13
N ALA A 12 19.19 41.51 -26.35
CA ALA A 12 19.44 41.57 -24.91
C ALA A 12 18.48 40.61 -24.20
N THR A 13 19.02 39.52 -23.65
CA THR A 13 18.30 38.59 -22.78
C THR A 13 18.15 39.23 -21.41
N ALA A 14 16.94 39.65 -21.04
CA ALA A 14 16.61 40.01 -19.68
C ALA A 14 16.45 38.73 -18.86
N LEU A 15 17.47 38.40 -18.07
CA LEU A 15 17.44 37.34 -17.06
C LEU A 15 16.59 37.85 -15.88
N LEU A 16 15.35 37.39 -15.77
CA LEU A 16 14.55 37.53 -14.55
C LEU A 16 15.16 36.60 -13.50
N LEU A 17 15.97 37.17 -12.61
CA LEU A 17 16.35 36.55 -11.34
C LEU A 17 15.10 36.51 -10.47
N LEU A 18 14.41 35.37 -10.49
CA LEU A 18 13.50 34.99 -9.42
C LEU A 18 14.37 34.67 -8.21
N ASP A 19 14.39 35.58 -7.24
CA ASP A 19 14.95 35.32 -5.92
C ASP A 19 14.29 34.05 -5.37
N SER A 20 15.10 33.02 -5.16
CA SER A 20 14.71 31.79 -4.49
C SER A 20 14.31 32.14 -3.05
N VAL A 21 13.01 32.27 -2.81
CA VAL A 21 12.47 32.28 -1.46
C VAL A 21 12.92 30.97 -0.80
N PRO A 22 13.62 31.01 0.34
CA PRO A 22 13.98 29.79 1.06
C PRO A 22 12.69 29.05 1.41
N ARG A 23 12.49 27.85 0.85
CA ARG A 23 11.46 26.93 1.33
C ARG A 23 11.72 26.70 2.82
N PRO A 24 10.73 26.88 3.71
CA PRO A 24 10.85 26.41 5.08
C PRO A 24 11.16 24.91 5.04
N THR A 25 12.33 24.53 5.57
CA THR A 25 12.67 23.14 5.85
C THR A 25 11.81 22.69 7.04
N GLY A 26 10.69 22.04 6.78
CA GLY A 26 9.77 21.64 7.84
C GLY A 26 8.52 20.89 7.37
N ALA A 27 8.69 19.79 6.62
CA ALA A 27 7.71 18.72 6.54
C ALA A 27 8.45 17.39 6.46
N SER A 28 8.18 16.51 7.42
CA SER A 28 8.76 15.16 7.52
C SER A 28 8.46 14.37 6.24
N GLY A 29 9.49 13.87 5.56
CA GLY A 29 9.37 13.01 4.39
C GLY A 29 8.89 11.60 4.70
N THR A 30 7.76 11.45 5.42
CA THR A 30 7.19 10.15 5.82
C THR A 30 6.22 9.57 4.80
N GLN A 31 5.46 10.40 4.07
CA GLN A 31 4.52 9.91 3.06
C GLN A 31 5.24 9.52 1.74
N PRO A 32 4.70 8.58 0.96
CA PRO A 32 5.30 8.14 -0.29
C PRO A 32 5.36 9.29 -1.32
N ASN A 33 6.49 9.38 -2.03
CA ASN A 33 6.69 10.36 -3.11
C ASN A 33 6.01 9.96 -4.45
N GLY A 34 5.30 8.84 -4.48
CA GLY A 34 4.68 8.30 -5.68
C GLY A 34 3.62 7.26 -5.38
N VAL A 35 2.81 6.96 -6.39
CA VAL A 35 1.74 5.97 -6.32
C VAL A 35 2.33 4.58 -6.16
N SER A 36 1.77 3.81 -5.23
CA SER A 36 2.08 2.39 -5.06
C SER A 36 0.89 1.55 -5.49
N TYR A 37 1.14 0.29 -5.85
CA TYR A 37 0.10 -0.68 -6.12
C TYR A 37 -0.69 -1.09 -4.85
N TRP A 38 -0.05 -1.03 -3.68
CA TRP A 38 -0.52 -1.62 -2.42
C TRP A 38 -1.44 -0.68 -1.63
N GLY A 39 -2.73 -0.67 -1.97
CA GLY A 39 -3.77 0.10 -1.32
C GLY A 39 -4.68 -0.73 -0.40
N MET A 40 -5.39 -0.04 0.48
CA MET A 40 -6.40 -0.60 1.38
C MET A 40 -7.50 0.43 1.66
N ASN A 41 -8.77 0.03 1.63
CA ASN A 41 -9.83 0.80 2.26
C ASN A 41 -9.69 0.60 3.78
N ALA A 42 -8.95 1.52 4.42
CA ALA A 42 -8.62 1.44 5.84
C ALA A 42 -9.65 2.14 6.72
N TYR A 43 -10.34 3.15 6.18
CA TYR A 43 -11.37 3.91 6.86
C TYR A 43 -10.90 4.56 8.18
N ILE A 44 -9.63 4.96 8.27
CA ILE A 44 -9.06 5.65 9.45
C ILE A 44 -9.84 6.94 9.74
N THR A 45 -10.34 7.63 8.70
CA THR A 45 -11.11 8.87 8.85
C THR A 45 -12.57 8.64 9.28
N LYS A 46 -13.07 7.41 9.21
CA LYS A 46 -14.50 7.13 9.33
C LYS A 46 -15.04 7.48 10.72
N ARG A 47 -16.21 8.10 10.75
CA ARG A 47 -16.78 8.66 11.99
C ARG A 47 -17.23 7.56 12.95
N GLU A 48 -17.76 6.47 12.41
CA GLU A 48 -18.29 5.30 13.13
C GLU A 48 -17.23 4.63 14.01
N ARG A 49 -15.95 4.76 13.65
CA ARG A 49 -14.81 4.24 14.42
C ARG A 49 -14.48 5.05 15.67
N ARG A 50 -14.92 6.30 15.76
CA ARG A 50 -14.54 7.21 16.85
C ARG A 50 -15.05 6.71 18.19
N GLY A 51 -14.12 6.47 19.11
CA GLY A 51 -14.43 6.02 20.47
C GLY A 51 -14.75 4.53 20.57
N VAL A 52 -14.66 3.79 19.46
CA VAL A 52 -14.80 2.33 19.42
C VAL A 52 -13.44 1.69 19.13
N ASP A 53 -12.71 2.24 18.16
CA ASP A 53 -11.49 1.63 17.64
C ASP A 53 -10.21 2.31 18.15
N ASN A 54 -9.13 1.52 18.21
CA ASN A 54 -7.77 2.02 18.38
C ASN A 54 -7.13 2.32 17.02
N LEU A 55 -7.36 3.55 16.52
CA LEU A 55 -6.88 3.98 15.19
C LEU A 55 -5.36 3.89 15.01
N ASP A 56 -4.57 4.08 16.06
CA ASP A 56 -3.10 3.98 15.98
C ASP A 56 -2.66 2.53 15.71
N VAL A 57 -3.24 1.58 16.44
CA VAL A 57 -3.00 0.14 16.26
C VAL A 57 -3.57 -0.35 14.93
N LEU A 58 -4.72 0.16 14.50
CA LEU A 58 -5.30 -0.17 13.19
C LEU A 58 -4.40 0.30 12.04
N ALA A 59 -3.88 1.53 12.13
CA ALA A 59 -2.95 2.07 11.15
C ALA A 59 -1.63 1.28 11.12
N ASP A 60 -1.09 0.90 12.28
CA ASP A 60 0.08 0.01 12.36
C ASP A 60 -0.22 -1.38 11.78
N THR A 61 -1.42 -1.91 11.99
CA THR A 61 -1.87 -3.20 11.43
C THR A 61 -1.84 -3.16 9.90
N ALA A 62 -2.38 -2.10 9.28
CA ALA A 62 -2.26 -1.91 7.82
C ALA A 62 -0.81 -1.75 7.34
N ARG A 63 0.02 -0.94 8.02
CA ARG A 63 1.44 -0.79 7.66
C ARG A 63 2.21 -2.10 7.77
N ASN A 64 1.96 -2.88 8.81
CA ASN A 64 2.61 -4.16 9.05
C ASN A 64 2.18 -5.21 8.02
N ALA A 65 0.97 -5.11 7.47
CA ALA A 65 0.54 -5.88 6.31
C ALA A 65 1.21 -5.43 4.99
N GLY A 66 1.93 -4.32 4.97
CA GLY A 66 2.57 -3.79 3.78
C GLY A 66 1.68 -2.87 2.94
N ALA A 67 0.52 -2.45 3.44
CA ALA A 67 -0.26 -1.40 2.78
C ALA A 67 0.54 -0.09 2.78
N GLN A 68 0.65 0.54 1.62
CA GLN A 68 1.41 1.78 1.43
C GLN A 68 0.50 2.98 1.22
N TRP A 69 -0.75 2.75 0.86
CA TRP A 69 -1.75 3.77 0.62
C TRP A 69 -3.07 3.38 1.29
N THR A 70 -3.81 4.38 1.77
CA THR A 70 -5.18 4.20 2.25
C THR A 70 -6.17 5.00 1.40
N ARG A 71 -7.37 4.45 1.25
CA ARG A 71 -8.54 5.16 0.73
C ARG A 71 -9.48 5.52 1.88
N GLU A 72 -9.81 6.81 1.97
CA GLU A 72 -10.48 7.43 3.11
C GLU A 72 -11.71 8.22 2.66
N GLU A 73 -12.86 7.94 3.28
CA GLU A 73 -14.12 8.67 3.05
C GLU A 73 -14.07 10.05 3.73
N LEU A 74 -14.37 11.11 2.97
CA LEU A 74 -14.45 12.50 3.46
C LEU A 74 -15.82 13.14 3.12
N PRO A 75 -16.91 12.74 3.81
CA PRO A 75 -18.24 13.31 3.63
C PRO A 75 -18.34 14.84 3.77
N TRP A 76 -18.77 15.54 2.71
CA TRP A 76 -19.10 16.97 2.76
C TRP A 76 -20.15 17.29 3.83
N SER A 77 -21.13 16.40 3.98
CA SER A 77 -22.20 16.53 4.98
C SER A 77 -21.70 16.62 6.43
N LEU A 78 -20.49 16.10 6.73
CA LEU A 78 -19.86 16.21 8.04
C LEU A 78 -18.96 17.43 8.18
N ILE A 79 -18.47 17.97 7.06
CA ILE A 79 -17.52 19.09 7.03
C ILE A 79 -18.24 20.45 6.99
N GLU A 80 -19.27 20.62 6.17
CA GLU A 80 -19.95 21.91 6.01
C GLU A 80 -21.42 21.81 6.40
N GLN A 81 -21.68 21.59 7.69
CA GLN A 81 -23.04 21.45 8.21
C GLN A 81 -23.88 22.73 8.05
N GLN A 82 -23.21 23.89 7.96
CA GLN A 82 -23.80 25.19 7.68
C GLN A 82 -23.02 25.88 6.56
N PRO A 83 -23.67 26.59 5.63
CA PRO A 83 -22.99 27.21 4.49
C PRO A 83 -21.84 28.14 4.94
N GLY A 84 -20.65 27.91 4.41
CA GLY A 84 -19.43 28.67 4.69
C GLY A 84 -18.74 28.37 6.02
N ASN A 85 -19.26 27.43 6.82
CA ASN A 85 -18.66 27.02 8.09
C ASN A 85 -18.04 25.63 7.98
N TYR A 86 -16.75 25.58 7.64
CA TYR A 86 -16.01 24.33 7.49
C TYR A 86 -15.46 23.82 8.83
N LEU A 87 -15.82 22.58 9.15
CA LEU A 87 -15.37 21.87 10.34
C LEU A 87 -14.11 21.04 10.03
N THR A 88 -13.18 21.01 10.98
CA THR A 88 -11.89 20.34 10.86
C THR A 88 -11.93 18.92 11.43
N VAL A 89 -13.01 18.19 11.12
CA VAL A 89 -13.28 16.91 11.79
C VAL A 89 -12.19 15.86 11.51
N TYR A 90 -11.50 15.91 10.37
CA TYR A 90 -10.55 14.88 9.94
C TYR A 90 -9.08 15.16 10.23
N ASP A 91 -8.74 16.33 10.76
CA ASP A 91 -7.35 16.76 10.96
C ASP A 91 -6.51 15.71 11.68
N ASP A 92 -6.95 15.23 12.85
CA ASP A 92 -6.19 14.29 13.67
C ASP A 92 -6.01 12.92 12.99
N SER A 93 -7.09 12.40 12.37
CA SER A 93 -7.03 11.11 11.66
C SER A 93 -6.15 11.18 10.42
N LEU A 94 -6.20 12.27 9.64
CA LEU A 94 -5.37 12.42 8.44
C LEU A 94 -3.91 12.69 8.81
N LYS A 95 -3.67 13.41 9.92
CA LYS A 95 -2.33 13.54 10.47
C LYS A 95 -1.78 12.19 10.91
N LEU A 96 -2.55 11.37 11.63
CA LEU A 96 -2.16 10.01 12.01
C LEU A 96 -1.79 9.18 10.77
N THR A 97 -2.64 9.18 9.75
CA THR A 97 -2.38 8.47 8.48
C THR A 97 -1.08 8.94 7.81
N ALA A 98 -0.83 10.24 7.77
CA ALA A 98 0.39 10.82 7.20
C ALA A 98 1.65 10.50 8.03
N ASP A 99 1.55 10.56 9.36
CA ASP A 99 2.64 10.23 10.30
C ASP A 99 3.06 8.76 10.16
N LYS A 100 2.10 7.85 9.91
CA LYS A 100 2.35 6.42 9.63
C LYS A 100 2.91 6.17 8.23
N GLY A 101 3.08 7.22 7.42
CA GLY A 101 3.74 7.17 6.12
C GLY A 101 2.89 6.55 5.00
N PHE A 102 1.56 6.71 5.07
CA PHE A 102 0.66 6.31 4.00
C PHE A 102 0.56 7.39 2.92
N GLY A 103 0.45 6.98 1.66
CA GLY A 103 -0.20 7.82 0.65
C GLY A 103 -1.71 7.78 0.87
N ILE A 104 -2.42 8.86 0.54
CA ILE A 104 -3.85 8.99 0.86
C ILE A 104 -4.64 9.28 -0.40
N ILE A 105 -5.68 8.49 -0.63
CA ILE A 105 -6.80 8.78 -1.55
C ILE A 105 -7.94 9.34 -0.69
N GLY A 106 -8.22 10.64 -0.84
CA GLY A 106 -9.35 11.30 -0.20
C GLY A 106 -10.58 11.24 -1.08
N GLU A 107 -11.58 10.48 -0.69
CA GLU A 107 -12.84 10.40 -1.41
C GLU A 107 -13.77 11.52 -0.96
N LEU A 108 -14.18 12.37 -1.90
CA LEU A 108 -15.07 13.49 -1.67
C LEU A 108 -16.51 13.08 -2.01
N LEU A 109 -17.36 12.87 -1.01
CA LEU A 109 -18.72 12.36 -1.23
C LEU A 109 -19.78 13.04 -0.36
N THR A 110 -21.05 12.71 -0.62
CA THR A 110 -22.25 13.19 0.08
C THR A 110 -22.53 14.69 -0.04
N THR A 111 -23.72 15.10 0.39
CA THR A 111 -24.17 16.49 0.38
C THR A 111 -24.81 16.90 1.72
N PRO A 112 -24.41 18.02 2.33
CA PRO A 112 -25.06 18.55 3.53
C PRO A 112 -26.49 18.98 3.22
N ASP A 113 -27.38 18.91 4.23
CA ASP A 113 -28.83 19.15 4.09
C ASP A 113 -29.17 20.43 3.30
N TRP A 114 -28.46 21.53 3.56
CA TRP A 114 -28.72 22.84 2.95
C TRP A 114 -28.29 22.95 1.47
N ALA A 115 -27.48 22.03 0.97
CA ALA A 115 -26.92 22.04 -0.38
C ALA A 115 -27.52 20.97 -1.32
N ARG A 116 -28.40 20.10 -0.80
CA ARG A 116 -29.02 19.01 -1.58
C ARG A 116 -29.92 19.54 -2.68
N ASP A 117 -29.97 18.79 -3.78
CA ASP A 117 -30.97 18.99 -4.82
C ASP A 117 -32.38 18.97 -4.19
N PRO A 118 -33.23 19.99 -4.41
CA PRO A 118 -34.56 20.03 -3.80
C PRO A 118 -35.47 18.85 -4.17
N SER A 119 -35.20 18.14 -5.28
CA SER A 119 -35.93 16.92 -5.61
C SER A 119 -35.52 15.73 -4.74
N CYS A 120 -34.39 15.81 -4.04
CA CYS A 120 -33.83 14.78 -3.16
C CYS A 120 -33.60 15.32 -1.75
N VAL A 121 -34.44 14.92 -0.80
CA VAL A 121 -34.32 15.40 0.60
C VAL A 121 -34.25 14.27 1.62
N THR A 122 -33.99 13.04 1.16
CA THR A 122 -34.08 11.84 2.01
C THR A 122 -32.86 11.66 2.91
N ASN A 123 -31.64 11.75 2.37
CA ASN A 123 -30.40 11.62 3.14
C ASN A 123 -29.20 12.26 2.42
N TYR A 124 -28.00 12.08 2.97
CA TYR A 124 -26.76 12.68 2.50
C TYR A 124 -26.24 12.15 1.15
N TRP A 125 -26.79 11.05 0.61
CA TRP A 125 -26.51 10.56 -0.74
C TRP A 125 -27.26 11.31 -1.84
N CYS A 126 -28.11 12.26 -1.46
CA CYS A 126 -28.68 13.22 -2.39
C CYS A 126 -27.56 14.03 -3.07
N PRO A 127 -27.61 14.24 -4.39
CA PRO A 127 -26.62 15.05 -5.08
C PRO A 127 -26.75 16.53 -4.73
N PRO A 128 -25.69 17.32 -5.00
CA PRO A 128 -25.75 18.75 -4.77
C PRO A 128 -26.65 19.47 -5.78
N ALA A 129 -27.42 20.44 -5.29
CA ALA A 129 -28.22 21.36 -6.11
C ALA A 129 -27.34 22.22 -7.03
N ASP A 130 -26.11 22.53 -6.59
CA ASP A 130 -25.16 23.37 -7.29
C ASP A 130 -23.76 22.74 -7.21
N VAL A 131 -23.26 22.31 -8.38
CA VAL A 131 -21.93 21.69 -8.51
C VAL A 131 -20.80 22.66 -8.16
N ASN A 132 -21.01 23.98 -8.27
CA ASN A 132 -19.98 24.96 -7.92
C ASN A 132 -19.78 25.05 -6.40
N ARG A 133 -20.83 24.78 -5.60
CA ARG A 133 -20.69 24.70 -4.14
C ARG A 133 -19.88 23.48 -3.74
N TYR A 134 -20.15 22.34 -4.36
CA TYR A 134 -19.33 21.14 -4.18
C TYR A 134 -17.87 21.41 -4.60
N ALA A 135 -17.63 22.08 -5.73
CA ALA A 135 -16.29 22.44 -6.18
C ALA A 135 -15.57 23.42 -5.24
N ALA A 136 -16.28 24.38 -4.65
CA ALA A 136 -15.71 25.29 -3.64
C ALA A 136 -15.28 24.54 -2.37
N TRP A 137 -16.10 23.59 -1.90
CA TRP A 137 -15.73 22.70 -0.81
C TRP A 137 -14.54 21.79 -1.16
N ALA A 138 -14.53 21.20 -2.36
CA ALA A 138 -13.41 20.39 -2.83
C ALA A 138 -12.11 21.22 -2.84
N ARG A 139 -12.15 22.46 -3.34
CA ARG A 139 -10.99 23.38 -3.27
C ARG A 139 -10.54 23.61 -1.83
N TRP A 140 -11.46 23.83 -0.89
CA TRP A 140 -11.13 24.01 0.52
C TRP A 140 -10.46 22.77 1.12
N MET A 141 -10.96 21.57 0.79
CA MET A 141 -10.35 20.31 1.21
C MET A 141 -8.92 20.17 0.68
N VAL A 142 -8.68 20.49 -0.59
CA VAL A 142 -7.33 20.39 -1.17
C VAL A 142 -6.39 21.44 -0.60
N ASP A 143 -6.81 22.70 -0.47
CA ASP A 143 -5.99 23.76 0.15
C ASP A 143 -5.56 23.41 1.57
N ARG A 144 -6.40 22.68 2.32
CA ARG A 144 -6.12 22.24 3.69
C ARG A 144 -5.15 21.04 3.77
N TYR A 145 -5.06 20.23 2.72
CA TYR A 145 -4.36 18.94 2.74
C TYR A 145 -3.43 18.76 1.54
N ASN A 146 -2.93 19.85 0.95
CA ASN A 146 -1.96 19.79 -0.15
C ASN A 146 -0.52 19.66 0.38
N GLY A 147 -0.27 19.93 1.67
CA GLY A 147 1.06 19.76 2.26
C GLY A 147 2.08 20.80 1.78
N ASP A 148 1.63 21.98 1.34
CA ASP A 148 2.51 23.07 0.87
C ASP A 148 2.95 24.02 2.01
N GLY A 149 2.40 23.85 3.20
CA GLY A 149 2.66 24.63 4.41
C GLY A 149 1.82 25.90 4.55
N ILE A 150 0.85 26.14 3.64
CA ILE A 150 0.00 27.33 3.61
C ILE A 150 -1.45 26.92 3.86
N ASN A 151 -2.07 27.45 4.92
CA ASN A 151 -3.47 27.12 5.32
C ASN A 151 -3.77 25.62 5.57
N ASP A 152 -2.72 24.80 5.65
CA ASP A 152 -2.82 23.37 5.90
C ASP A 152 -3.40 23.06 7.29
N ALA A 153 -3.93 21.84 7.42
CA ALA A 153 -4.21 21.22 8.71
C ALA A 153 -2.93 21.06 9.56
N PRO A 154 -3.04 20.98 10.90
CA PRO A 154 -1.90 20.73 11.78
C PRO A 154 -1.09 19.48 11.36
N GLY A 155 0.23 19.64 11.25
CA GLY A 155 1.12 18.59 10.76
C GLY A 155 1.25 18.54 9.23
N SER A 156 0.51 19.36 8.49
CA SER A 156 0.57 19.49 7.02
C SER A 156 0.48 18.12 6.30
N PRO A 157 -0.52 17.26 6.64
CA PRO A 157 -0.67 15.98 5.96
C PRO A 157 -1.07 16.20 4.50
N ARG A 158 -0.48 15.42 3.59
CA ARG A 158 -0.77 15.51 2.16
C ARG A 158 -1.73 14.40 1.72
N ILE A 159 -2.85 14.80 1.13
CA ILE A 159 -3.70 13.93 0.33
C ILE A 159 -3.28 14.08 -1.14
N ALA A 160 -2.67 13.04 -1.68
CA ALA A 160 -2.06 13.08 -3.01
C ALA A 160 -3.06 12.78 -4.13
N ALA A 161 -4.14 12.06 -3.83
CA ALA A 161 -5.17 11.68 -4.79
C ALA A 161 -6.57 11.98 -4.24
N TRP A 162 -7.46 12.46 -5.10
CA TRP A 162 -8.82 12.88 -4.74
C TRP A 162 -9.85 12.21 -5.65
N GLU A 163 -10.74 11.44 -5.07
CA GLU A 163 -11.80 10.72 -5.78
C GLU A 163 -13.11 11.50 -5.71
N ILE A 164 -13.72 11.73 -6.87
CA ILE A 164 -14.93 12.55 -6.97
C ILE A 164 -16.16 11.66 -6.91
N TRP A 165 -16.75 11.55 -5.71
CA TRP A 165 -17.92 10.75 -5.36
C TRP A 165 -17.66 9.23 -5.27
N ASN A 166 -18.58 8.50 -4.61
CA ASN A 166 -18.60 7.02 -4.59
C ASN A 166 -19.68 6.48 -5.52
N GLU A 167 -19.33 5.60 -6.46
CA GLU A 167 -20.32 4.85 -7.26
C GLU A 167 -21.44 5.71 -7.84
N PRO A 168 -21.12 6.82 -8.56
CA PRO A 168 -22.12 7.74 -9.08
C PRO A 168 -23.09 7.10 -10.10
N ASN A 169 -22.88 5.83 -10.46
CA ASN A 169 -23.72 4.94 -11.25
C ASN A 169 -24.73 4.10 -10.43
N ASP A 170 -24.56 3.91 -9.11
CA ASP A 170 -25.54 3.22 -8.26
C ASP A 170 -26.55 4.18 -7.61
N THR A 171 -27.84 3.86 -7.74
CA THR A 171 -28.92 4.62 -7.12
C THR A 171 -28.83 4.74 -5.61
N ALA A 172 -28.19 3.81 -4.90
CA ALA A 172 -28.06 3.87 -3.45
C ALA A 172 -27.08 4.97 -2.98
N SER A 173 -26.06 5.27 -3.79
CA SER A 173 -25.02 6.27 -3.51
C SER A 173 -25.22 7.57 -4.28
N TRP A 174 -26.24 7.67 -5.13
CA TRP A 174 -26.68 8.92 -5.79
C TRP A 174 -28.21 8.89 -5.94
N LEU A 175 -28.91 9.44 -4.95
CA LEU A 175 -30.37 9.36 -4.87
C LEU A 175 -31.04 10.43 -5.75
N ASP A 176 -32.17 10.06 -6.38
CA ASP A 176 -33.26 10.98 -6.75
C ASP A 176 -33.09 11.91 -7.97
N ILE A 177 -32.35 11.44 -8.97
CA ILE A 177 -32.65 11.71 -10.39
C ILE A 177 -33.03 10.33 -10.97
N PRO A 178 -34.07 10.17 -11.83
CA PRO A 178 -34.54 8.86 -12.25
C PRO A 178 -33.38 7.90 -12.57
N PRO A 179 -33.42 6.64 -12.08
CA PRO A 179 -32.32 5.69 -12.23
C PRO A 179 -31.80 5.67 -13.67
N ASP A 180 -30.47 5.74 -13.83
CA ASP A 180 -29.77 5.75 -15.13
C ASP A 180 -30.16 6.86 -16.13
N SER A 181 -30.84 7.92 -15.67
CA SER A 181 -31.22 9.03 -16.56
C SER A 181 -30.02 9.82 -17.08
N ASN A 182 -30.19 10.40 -18.27
CA ASN A 182 -29.22 11.33 -18.86
C ASN A 182 -28.94 12.53 -17.94
N ALA A 183 -29.94 13.00 -17.20
CA ALA A 183 -29.78 14.10 -16.25
C ALA A 183 -28.80 13.76 -15.12
N ARG A 184 -28.84 12.53 -14.60
CA ARG A 184 -27.89 12.03 -13.59
C ARG A 184 -26.46 12.01 -14.12
N LYS A 185 -26.28 11.40 -15.29
CA LYS A 185 -24.98 11.32 -15.99
C LYS A 185 -24.41 12.72 -16.26
N LEU A 186 -25.22 13.64 -16.75
CA LEU A 186 -24.82 15.02 -17.00
C LEU A 186 -24.42 15.74 -15.71
N ARG A 187 -25.21 15.61 -14.65
CA ARG A 187 -24.95 16.25 -13.35
C ARG A 187 -23.63 15.79 -12.75
N TYR A 188 -23.36 14.49 -12.74
CA TYR A 188 -22.07 13.96 -12.31
C TYR A 188 -20.92 14.50 -13.18
N GLY A 189 -21.09 14.52 -14.51
CA GLY A 189 -20.09 15.10 -15.41
C GLY A 189 -19.77 16.56 -15.11
N GLN A 190 -20.79 17.38 -14.83
CA GLN A 190 -20.61 18.79 -14.45
C GLN A 190 -19.88 18.92 -13.11
N MET A 191 -20.20 18.05 -12.14
CA MET A 191 -19.54 18.01 -10.85
C MET A 191 -18.07 17.62 -10.97
N LEU A 192 -17.76 16.59 -11.76
CA LEU A 192 -16.40 16.16 -12.06
C LEU A 192 -15.57 17.29 -12.69
N VAL A 193 -16.10 17.97 -13.70
CA VAL A 193 -15.42 19.11 -14.35
C VAL A 193 -15.16 20.25 -13.37
N ALA A 194 -16.17 20.64 -12.59
CA ALA A 194 -16.04 21.74 -11.64
C ALA A 194 -15.04 21.42 -10.52
N ALA A 195 -15.12 20.21 -9.95
CA ALA A 195 -14.20 19.75 -8.91
C ALA A 195 -12.76 19.66 -9.44
N TYR A 196 -12.54 19.06 -10.61
CA TYR A 196 -11.21 18.97 -11.22
C TYR A 196 -10.55 20.34 -11.36
N GLN A 197 -11.26 21.33 -11.92
CA GLN A 197 -10.75 22.68 -12.10
C GLN A 197 -10.43 23.35 -10.76
N ALA A 198 -11.31 23.19 -9.77
CA ALA A 198 -11.15 23.78 -8.46
C ALA A 198 -9.95 23.17 -7.70
N ILE A 199 -9.79 21.84 -7.75
CA ILE A 199 -8.65 21.11 -7.17
C ILE A 199 -7.34 21.55 -7.83
N LYS A 200 -7.25 21.47 -9.16
CA LYS A 200 -6.03 21.82 -9.90
C LYS A 200 -5.61 23.29 -9.74
N SER A 201 -6.54 24.17 -9.39
CA SER A 201 -6.25 25.59 -9.16
C SER A 201 -5.54 25.90 -7.83
N VAL A 202 -5.51 24.96 -6.89
CA VAL A 202 -4.76 25.06 -5.62
C VAL A 202 -3.64 24.05 -5.53
N ASP A 203 -3.82 22.84 -6.09
CA ASP A 203 -2.74 21.87 -6.23
C ASP A 203 -2.74 21.27 -7.66
N PRO A 204 -1.93 21.82 -8.58
CA PRO A 204 -1.76 21.27 -9.92
C PRO A 204 -1.20 19.84 -9.94
N THR A 205 -0.57 19.39 -8.86
CA THR A 205 0.07 18.08 -8.73
C THR A 205 -0.83 17.01 -8.10
N ALA A 206 -1.98 17.39 -7.55
CA ALA A 206 -2.98 16.46 -7.03
C ALA A 206 -3.51 15.54 -8.14
N ILE A 207 -3.62 14.24 -7.88
CA ILE A 207 -4.22 13.27 -8.81
C ILE A 207 -5.75 13.30 -8.61
N VAL A 208 -6.53 13.49 -9.67
CA VAL A 208 -8.00 13.46 -9.57
C VAL A 208 -8.56 12.20 -10.21
N LEU A 209 -9.33 11.42 -9.46
CA LEU A 209 -10.00 10.21 -9.91
C LEU A 209 -11.46 10.52 -10.25
N THR A 210 -12.01 9.84 -11.25
CA THR A 210 -13.46 9.67 -11.31
C THR A 210 -13.93 8.93 -10.06
N GLY A 211 -15.19 9.09 -9.65
CA GLY A 211 -15.79 8.19 -8.67
C GLY A 211 -15.76 6.75 -9.19
N GLY A 212 -15.35 5.81 -8.35
CA GLY A 212 -15.24 4.40 -8.67
C GLY A 212 -16.59 3.84 -9.08
N THR A 213 -16.68 3.22 -10.26
CA THR A 213 -17.94 2.65 -10.75
C THR A 213 -17.88 1.13 -10.86
N TYR A 214 -18.98 0.45 -10.50
CA TYR A 214 -19.20 -0.96 -10.85
C TYR A 214 -18.96 -1.25 -12.33
N ILE A 215 -18.35 -2.39 -12.64
CA ILE A 215 -18.13 -2.88 -14.02
C ILE A 215 -18.75 -4.26 -14.16
N TYR A 216 -19.69 -4.46 -15.08
CA TYR A 216 -20.41 -5.72 -15.28
C TYR A 216 -20.96 -6.32 -13.98
N ASP A 217 -21.73 -5.55 -13.22
CA ASP A 217 -22.42 -6.06 -12.04
C ASP A 217 -23.78 -6.67 -12.46
N GLY A 218 -23.93 -7.98 -12.25
CA GLY A 218 -25.14 -8.73 -12.54
C GLY A 218 -26.29 -8.50 -11.56
N SER A 219 -26.03 -7.85 -10.42
CA SER A 219 -27.05 -7.43 -9.45
C SER A 219 -27.80 -6.18 -9.88
N CYS A 220 -27.24 -5.41 -10.84
CA CYS A 220 -27.88 -4.28 -11.47
C CYS A 220 -29.02 -4.75 -12.39
N ALA A 221 -30.27 -4.61 -11.94
CA ALA A 221 -31.45 -4.93 -12.74
C ALA A 221 -31.38 -4.21 -14.11
N GLY A 222 -31.21 -4.97 -15.19
CA GLY A 222 -31.14 -4.44 -16.56
C GLY A 222 -29.87 -3.66 -16.93
N GLY A 223 -28.78 -3.71 -16.15
CA GLY A 223 -27.52 -3.02 -16.47
C GLY A 223 -27.51 -1.51 -16.17
N VAL A 224 -28.50 -1.03 -15.41
CA VAL A 224 -28.78 0.37 -15.06
C VAL A 224 -27.67 1.00 -14.20
N CYS A 225 -26.91 0.20 -13.45
CA CYS A 225 -25.74 0.66 -12.70
C CYS A 225 -24.41 0.16 -13.27
N ASP A 226 -24.32 -0.19 -14.56
CA ASP A 226 -23.03 -0.47 -15.19
C ASP A 226 -22.24 0.84 -15.46
N GLY A 227 -21.02 0.93 -14.95
CA GLY A 227 -20.16 2.11 -15.05
C GLY A 227 -19.78 2.47 -16.49
N LEU A 228 -19.52 1.48 -17.34
CA LEU A 228 -19.17 1.74 -18.74
C LEU A 228 -20.37 2.36 -19.49
N ASN A 229 -21.58 1.88 -19.22
CA ASN A 229 -22.80 2.52 -19.71
C ASN A 229 -22.99 3.94 -19.17
N PHE A 230 -22.74 4.14 -17.87
CA PHE A 230 -22.87 5.44 -17.22
C PHE A 230 -22.01 6.52 -17.89
N PHE A 231 -20.76 6.21 -18.21
CA PHE A 231 -19.87 7.16 -18.88
C PHE A 231 -20.13 7.31 -20.39
N ASN A 232 -20.56 6.25 -21.08
CA ASN A 232 -20.34 6.17 -22.53
C ASN A 232 -21.52 5.79 -23.41
N ALA A 233 -22.59 5.25 -22.85
CA ALA A 233 -23.76 4.89 -23.64
C ALA A 233 -24.36 6.14 -24.32
N ALA A 234 -25.38 5.97 -25.15
CA ALA A 234 -26.17 7.11 -25.62
C ALA A 234 -26.66 7.93 -24.40
N GLY A 235 -26.26 9.20 -24.31
CA GLY A 235 -26.53 10.01 -23.11
C GLY A 235 -25.60 9.74 -21.93
N GLY A 236 -24.46 9.07 -22.13
CA GLY A 236 -23.37 8.91 -21.17
C GLY A 236 -22.68 10.24 -20.83
N VAL A 237 -21.98 10.29 -19.69
CA VAL A 237 -21.22 11.46 -19.22
C VAL A 237 -20.35 12.07 -20.33
N PHE A 238 -19.54 11.26 -21.01
CA PHE A 238 -18.57 11.71 -22.01
C PHE A 238 -19.18 12.08 -23.35
N GLN A 239 -20.37 11.56 -23.65
CA GLN A 239 -21.14 11.99 -24.83
C GLN A 239 -21.82 13.34 -24.58
N GLN A 240 -22.40 13.52 -23.40
CA GLN A 240 -23.12 14.75 -23.05
C GLN A 240 -22.18 15.91 -22.74
N LEU A 241 -21.02 15.64 -22.12
CA LEU A 241 -20.07 16.64 -21.68
C LEU A 241 -18.64 16.26 -22.07
N PRO A 242 -18.18 16.61 -23.29
CA PRO A 242 -16.83 16.28 -23.75
C PRO A 242 -15.71 16.78 -22.83
N ALA A 243 -15.91 17.89 -22.11
CA ALA A 243 -14.95 18.42 -21.15
C ALA A 243 -14.66 17.46 -19.98
N ALA A 244 -15.61 16.57 -19.63
CA ALA A 244 -15.42 15.56 -18.59
C ALA A 244 -14.33 14.54 -18.95
N LYS A 245 -14.09 14.30 -20.25
CA LYS A 245 -13.03 13.39 -20.71
C LYS A 245 -11.64 13.84 -20.27
N THR A 246 -11.43 15.14 -20.05
CA THR A 246 -10.13 15.70 -19.65
C THR A 246 -10.14 16.24 -18.22
N ALA A 247 -11.19 15.95 -17.45
CA ALA A 247 -11.39 16.41 -16.09
C ALA A 247 -11.15 15.31 -15.05
N PHE A 248 -10.20 14.42 -15.33
CA PHE A 248 -9.66 13.43 -14.39
C PHE A 248 -8.28 12.99 -14.89
N ASP A 249 -7.46 12.51 -13.96
CA ASP A 249 -6.14 11.96 -14.23
C ASP A 249 -6.15 10.42 -14.18
N VAL A 250 -7.10 9.81 -13.47
CA VAL A 250 -7.24 8.35 -13.28
C VAL A 250 -8.71 7.95 -13.38
N PHE A 251 -8.98 6.84 -14.07
CA PHE A 251 -10.32 6.23 -14.13
C PHE A 251 -10.45 5.15 -13.05
N ALA A 252 -11.35 5.34 -12.09
CA ALA A 252 -11.55 4.43 -10.97
C ALA A 252 -12.67 3.42 -11.25
N ILE A 253 -12.48 2.16 -10.84
CA ILE A 253 -13.47 1.08 -11.02
C ILE A 253 -13.61 0.20 -9.79
N HIS A 254 -14.81 -0.38 -9.61
CA HIS A 254 -15.15 -1.36 -8.57
C HIS A 254 -15.57 -2.71 -9.22
N PRO A 255 -14.63 -3.59 -9.59
CA PRO A 255 -14.92 -4.81 -10.35
C PRO A 255 -15.38 -5.99 -9.46
N TYR A 256 -16.33 -5.76 -8.55
CA TYR A 256 -16.83 -6.75 -7.58
C TYR A 256 -17.53 -7.96 -8.23
N ILE A 257 -17.13 -9.19 -7.89
CA ILE A 257 -17.83 -10.44 -8.23
C ILE A 257 -18.24 -11.19 -6.95
N PRO A 258 -19.20 -10.68 -6.18
CA PRO A 258 -19.45 -11.17 -4.83
C PRO A 258 -19.97 -12.63 -4.78
N THR A 259 -20.54 -13.13 -5.88
CA THR A 259 -21.17 -14.45 -5.94
C THR A 259 -20.26 -15.57 -6.43
N ASP A 260 -19.07 -15.24 -6.93
CA ASP A 260 -18.16 -16.20 -7.56
C ASP A 260 -16.70 -15.91 -7.23
N ARG A 261 -15.82 -16.85 -7.59
CA ARG A 261 -14.36 -16.66 -7.50
C ARG A 261 -13.87 -15.70 -8.59
N PRO A 262 -12.74 -14.99 -8.40
CA PRO A 262 -12.30 -13.92 -9.31
C PRO A 262 -12.06 -14.35 -10.77
N ASP A 263 -11.77 -15.63 -10.98
CA ASP A 263 -11.40 -16.29 -12.23
C ASP A 263 -12.16 -17.61 -12.40
N ALA A 264 -13.46 -17.62 -12.09
CA ALA A 264 -14.29 -18.83 -12.16
C ALA A 264 -14.36 -19.40 -13.59
N PRO A 265 -14.02 -20.69 -13.82
CA PRO A 265 -14.13 -21.27 -15.16
C PRO A 265 -15.58 -21.46 -15.59
N GLN A 266 -16.53 -21.54 -14.66
CA GLN A 266 -17.93 -21.85 -14.97
C GLN A 266 -18.73 -20.64 -15.47
N ILE A 267 -18.14 -19.45 -15.49
CA ILE A 267 -18.80 -18.21 -15.91
C ILE A 267 -18.14 -17.62 -17.16
N PRO A 268 -18.84 -16.76 -17.92
CA PRO A 268 -18.25 -16.08 -19.07
C PRO A 268 -16.98 -15.29 -18.68
N PRO A 269 -15.86 -15.40 -19.40
CA PRO A 269 -14.61 -14.71 -19.03
C PRO A 269 -14.75 -13.20 -18.92
N LYS A 270 -15.63 -12.59 -19.71
CA LYS A 270 -15.87 -11.14 -19.65
C LYS A 270 -16.37 -10.62 -18.29
N ILE A 271 -16.91 -11.48 -17.42
CA ILE A 271 -17.42 -11.08 -16.10
C ILE A 271 -16.45 -11.42 -14.96
N THR A 272 -15.31 -12.06 -15.24
CA THR A 272 -14.24 -12.27 -14.25
C THR A 272 -13.56 -10.94 -13.91
N VAL A 273 -12.68 -10.94 -12.90
CA VAL A 273 -11.87 -9.75 -12.58
C VAL A 273 -11.04 -9.31 -13.80
N GLU A 274 -10.40 -10.24 -14.49
CA GLU A 274 -9.68 -9.96 -15.74
C GLU A 274 -10.61 -9.38 -16.80
N GLY A 275 -11.77 -10.01 -17.02
CA GLY A 275 -12.74 -9.58 -18.03
C GLY A 275 -13.25 -8.17 -17.83
N ARG A 276 -13.48 -7.76 -16.58
CA ARG A 276 -13.93 -6.40 -16.24
C ARG A 276 -12.84 -5.36 -16.45
N ILE A 277 -11.60 -5.70 -16.11
CA ILE A 277 -10.46 -4.81 -16.37
C ILE A 277 -10.22 -4.67 -17.88
N GLN A 278 -10.24 -5.79 -18.61
CA GLN A 278 -10.08 -5.81 -20.06
C GLN A 278 -11.21 -5.08 -20.78
N SER A 279 -12.45 -5.19 -20.28
CA SER A 279 -13.59 -4.45 -20.82
C SER A 279 -13.44 -2.94 -20.57
N THR A 280 -12.98 -2.54 -19.38
CA THR A 280 -12.67 -1.15 -19.07
C THR A 280 -11.58 -0.61 -19.98
N ARG A 281 -10.50 -1.38 -20.22
CA ARG A 281 -9.42 -1.00 -21.13
C ARG A 281 -9.88 -0.90 -22.58
N THR A 282 -10.61 -1.89 -23.07
CA THR A 282 -11.21 -1.88 -24.41
C THR A 282 -12.09 -0.65 -24.60
N TRP A 283 -12.86 -0.32 -23.57
CA TRP A 283 -13.72 0.85 -23.56
C TRP A 283 -12.95 2.17 -23.61
N LEU A 284 -11.94 2.35 -22.75
CA LEU A 284 -11.10 3.55 -22.75
C LEU A 284 -10.40 3.79 -24.10
N ASN A 285 -10.11 2.72 -24.84
CA ASN A 285 -9.49 2.77 -26.17
C ASN A 285 -10.45 3.17 -27.31
N HIS A 286 -11.76 3.29 -27.06
CA HIS A 286 -12.74 3.72 -28.08
C HIS A 286 -12.74 5.24 -28.28
N ASP A 287 -13.24 5.74 -29.43
CA ASP A 287 -13.19 7.16 -29.85
C ASP A 287 -13.75 8.20 -28.85
N ILE A 288 -14.57 7.75 -27.91
CA ILE A 288 -15.18 8.61 -26.89
C ILE A 288 -14.58 8.41 -25.48
N GLY A 289 -13.66 7.47 -25.31
CA GLY A 289 -12.88 7.22 -24.09
C GLY A 289 -11.60 8.06 -23.99
N ARG A 290 -10.71 7.65 -23.08
CA ARG A 290 -9.36 8.22 -22.84
C ARG A 290 -8.33 7.08 -22.82
N PRO A 291 -7.71 6.74 -23.97
CA PRO A 291 -6.81 5.59 -24.07
C PRO A 291 -5.58 5.68 -23.14
N ASP A 292 -5.16 6.90 -22.81
CA ASP A 292 -4.01 7.20 -21.94
C ASP A 292 -4.34 7.18 -20.45
N ALA A 293 -5.63 7.10 -20.07
CA ALA A 293 -6.03 7.11 -18.68
C ALA A 293 -5.54 5.85 -17.93
N PRO A 294 -4.81 6.01 -16.82
CA PRO A 294 -4.62 4.94 -15.85
C PRO A 294 -5.96 4.42 -15.32
N VAL A 295 -5.99 3.14 -14.98
CA VAL A 295 -7.11 2.50 -14.28
C VAL A 295 -6.65 2.11 -12.89
N TRP A 296 -7.38 2.56 -11.88
CA TRP A 296 -7.20 2.14 -10.49
C TRP A 296 -8.43 1.37 -10.04
N ILE A 297 -8.22 0.36 -9.22
CA ILE A 297 -9.29 -0.32 -8.50
C ILE A 297 -9.37 0.34 -7.12
N THR A 298 -10.39 1.14 -6.88
CA THR A 298 -10.60 1.83 -5.60
C THR A 298 -11.32 0.95 -4.59
N GLU A 299 -12.03 -0.09 -5.06
CA GLU A 299 -12.59 -1.13 -4.22
C GLU A 299 -12.67 -2.49 -4.93
N ILE A 300 -12.34 -3.54 -4.20
CA ILE A 300 -12.60 -4.95 -4.56
C ILE A 300 -12.50 -5.80 -3.28
N GLY A 301 -13.38 -6.78 -3.12
CA GLY A 301 -13.40 -7.63 -1.93
C GLY A 301 -14.49 -8.68 -1.94
N TRP A 302 -14.45 -9.56 -0.93
CA TRP A 302 -15.46 -10.59 -0.69
C TRP A 302 -15.81 -10.62 0.79
N CYS A 303 -17.10 -10.77 1.06
CA CYS A 303 -17.66 -10.94 2.39
C CYS A 303 -17.59 -12.41 2.84
N THR A 304 -17.23 -12.65 4.11
CA THR A 304 -17.09 -13.99 4.67
C THR A 304 -18.31 -14.44 5.48
N THR A 305 -18.41 -15.74 5.73
CA THR A 305 -19.47 -16.34 6.57
C THR A 305 -19.67 -15.59 7.88
N GLY A 306 -20.92 -15.26 8.19
CA GLY A 306 -21.31 -14.49 9.39
C GLY A 306 -21.83 -13.09 9.06
N GLY A 307 -21.41 -12.52 7.93
CA GLY A 307 -21.86 -11.20 7.47
C GLY A 307 -23.08 -11.20 6.55
N ALA A 308 -23.62 -10.01 6.30
CA ALA A 308 -24.62 -9.77 5.28
C ALA A 308 -23.93 -9.52 3.93
N CYS A 309 -23.70 -10.61 3.19
CA CYS A 309 -22.98 -10.57 1.92
C CYS A 309 -23.90 -10.24 0.72
N PRO A 310 -23.43 -9.45 -0.26
CA PRO A 310 -24.16 -9.23 -1.51
C PRO A 310 -24.48 -10.53 -2.24
N GLY A 311 -25.68 -10.60 -2.82
CA GLY A 311 -26.19 -11.83 -3.44
C GLY A 311 -26.49 -12.96 -2.46
N GLY A 312 -26.32 -12.75 -1.14
CA GLY A 312 -26.48 -13.80 -0.13
C GLY A 312 -25.40 -14.87 -0.18
N VAL A 313 -24.28 -14.61 -0.86
CA VAL A 313 -23.18 -15.56 -1.03
C VAL A 313 -22.02 -15.12 -0.15
N ALA A 314 -21.74 -15.92 0.89
CA ALA A 314 -20.58 -15.74 1.75
C ALA A 314 -19.49 -16.74 1.38
N VAL A 315 -18.23 -16.31 1.44
CA VAL A 315 -17.08 -17.21 1.25
C VAL A 315 -16.48 -17.59 2.61
N THR A 316 -15.67 -18.65 2.65
CA THR A 316 -14.85 -18.91 3.84
C THR A 316 -13.73 -17.89 3.93
N GLU A 317 -13.19 -17.63 5.12
CA GLU A 317 -12.04 -16.72 5.25
C GLU A 317 -10.80 -17.21 4.50
N ASP A 318 -10.64 -18.53 4.38
CA ASP A 318 -9.56 -19.12 3.59
C ASP A 318 -9.75 -18.88 2.08
N ALA A 319 -10.99 -18.95 1.58
CA ALA A 319 -11.30 -18.61 0.18
C ALA A 319 -11.16 -17.09 -0.07
N GLN A 320 -11.53 -16.24 0.90
CA GLN A 320 -11.30 -14.80 0.82
C GLN A 320 -9.81 -14.50 0.61
N ALA A 321 -8.92 -15.21 1.32
CA ALA A 321 -7.48 -15.05 1.19
C ALA A 321 -6.94 -15.51 -0.18
N ASP A 322 -7.49 -16.60 -0.74
CA ASP A 322 -7.19 -17.01 -2.12
C ASP A 322 -7.63 -15.96 -3.13
N TYR A 323 -8.86 -15.47 -2.99
CA TYR A 323 -9.45 -14.52 -3.92
C TYR A 323 -8.74 -13.17 -3.87
N LEU A 324 -8.29 -12.73 -2.68
CA LEU A 324 -7.45 -11.56 -2.52
C LEU A 324 -6.19 -11.66 -3.34
N THR A 325 -5.43 -12.74 -3.15
CA THR A 325 -4.14 -12.94 -3.82
C THR A 325 -4.33 -13.00 -5.34
N ARG A 326 -5.31 -13.79 -5.80
CA ARG A 326 -5.62 -13.97 -7.23
C ARG A 326 -6.06 -12.67 -7.88
N SER A 327 -6.99 -11.93 -7.25
CA SER A 327 -7.53 -10.69 -7.80
C SER A 327 -6.45 -9.61 -7.92
N MET A 328 -5.63 -9.43 -6.89
CA MET A 328 -4.57 -8.43 -6.92
C MET A 328 -3.50 -8.77 -7.96
N VAL A 329 -3.14 -10.05 -8.15
CA VAL A 329 -2.19 -10.44 -9.20
C VAL A 329 -2.78 -10.27 -10.59
N ILE A 330 -4.02 -10.73 -10.82
CA ILE A 330 -4.73 -10.55 -12.09
C ILE A 330 -4.80 -9.06 -12.44
N ALA A 331 -5.20 -8.21 -11.50
CA ALA A 331 -5.33 -6.79 -11.75
C ALA A 331 -4.01 -6.12 -12.13
N GLN A 332 -2.92 -6.42 -11.42
CA GLN A 332 -1.62 -5.84 -11.70
C GLN A 332 -1.09 -6.26 -13.07
N GLN A 333 -1.25 -7.54 -13.42
CA GLN A 333 -0.82 -8.08 -14.73
C GLN A 333 -1.66 -7.53 -15.89
N ASN A 334 -2.88 -7.07 -15.61
CA ASN A 334 -3.75 -6.38 -16.55
C ASN A 334 -3.58 -4.85 -16.53
N GLY A 335 -2.49 -4.34 -15.96
CA GLY A 335 -2.08 -2.94 -16.05
C GLY A 335 -2.84 -1.99 -15.12
N VAL A 336 -3.44 -2.50 -14.05
CA VAL A 336 -3.95 -1.68 -12.93
C VAL A 336 -2.75 -1.17 -12.13
N GLN A 337 -2.69 0.14 -11.89
CA GLN A 337 -1.55 0.79 -11.24
C GLN A 337 -1.69 0.90 -9.71
N HIS A 338 -2.91 0.80 -9.21
CA HIS A 338 -3.25 0.87 -7.80
C HIS A 338 -4.51 0.07 -7.52
N THR A 339 -4.50 -0.70 -6.42
CA THR A 339 -5.67 -1.46 -5.95
C THR A 339 -5.86 -1.24 -4.46
N SER A 340 -7.01 -0.71 -4.07
CA SER A 340 -7.48 -0.64 -2.69
C SER A 340 -8.40 -1.82 -2.39
N TRP A 341 -7.93 -2.75 -1.57
CA TRP A 341 -8.76 -3.86 -1.11
C TRP A 341 -9.84 -3.36 -0.16
N PHE A 342 -11.08 -3.81 -0.33
CA PHE A 342 -12.19 -3.59 0.59
C PHE A 342 -12.32 -4.83 1.48
N GLN A 343 -11.96 -4.77 2.76
CA GLN A 343 -11.45 -3.63 3.53
C GLN A 343 -10.48 -4.11 4.63
N LEU A 344 -9.88 -3.20 5.39
CA LEU A 344 -8.95 -3.57 6.47
C LEU A 344 -9.68 -4.29 7.60
N GLU A 345 -10.52 -3.55 8.32
CA GLU A 345 -11.41 -3.99 9.40
C GLU A 345 -12.86 -3.60 9.03
N ASP A 346 -13.87 -4.25 9.60
CA ASP A 346 -15.27 -3.95 9.34
C ASP A 346 -15.67 -2.57 9.88
N ALA A 347 -15.59 -1.57 9.00
CA ALA A 347 -15.72 -0.17 9.37
C ALA A 347 -17.08 0.24 9.98
N PHE A 348 -18.04 -0.67 10.07
CA PHE A 348 -19.34 -0.44 10.67
C PHE A 348 -19.56 -1.17 11.99
N ASN A 349 -18.74 -2.18 12.34
CA ASN A 349 -18.93 -3.06 13.51
C ASN A 349 -20.39 -3.56 13.65
N ASP A 350 -21.04 -3.78 12.50
CA ASP A 350 -22.44 -4.17 12.40
C ASP A 350 -22.58 -5.40 11.51
N PRO A 351 -22.82 -6.60 12.10
CA PRO A 351 -22.90 -7.84 11.35
C PRO A 351 -24.07 -7.87 10.36
N THR A 352 -25.08 -7.02 10.54
CA THR A 352 -26.29 -6.98 9.71
C THR A 352 -26.16 -6.07 8.49
N ARG A 353 -25.13 -5.24 8.45
CA ARG A 353 -24.91 -4.30 7.36
C ARG A 353 -24.33 -4.99 6.14
N LEU A 354 -24.82 -4.62 4.96
CA LEU A 354 -24.28 -5.14 3.70
C LEU A 354 -22.76 -4.92 3.66
N TRP A 355 -22.03 -5.96 3.23
CA TRP A 355 -20.57 -6.01 3.22
C TRP A 355 -19.89 -6.13 4.59
N SER A 356 -20.63 -6.42 5.65
CA SER A 356 -20.03 -6.82 6.93
C SER A 356 -19.14 -8.05 6.76
N TYR A 357 -18.12 -8.20 7.60
CA TYR A 357 -17.13 -9.29 7.51
C TYR A 357 -16.31 -9.36 6.19
N ALA A 358 -16.37 -8.34 5.32
CA ALA A 358 -15.48 -8.25 4.14
C ALA A 358 -14.03 -7.86 4.48
N ALA A 359 -13.79 -7.52 5.75
CA ALA A 359 -12.49 -7.17 6.28
C ALA A 359 -11.44 -8.28 6.17
N ILE A 360 -10.16 -7.93 6.28
CA ILE A 360 -9.03 -8.88 6.36
C ILE A 360 -8.53 -9.10 7.80
N VAL A 361 -8.95 -8.26 8.75
CA VAL A 361 -8.83 -8.52 10.19
C VAL A 361 -10.22 -8.55 10.81
N HIS A 362 -10.34 -9.17 11.98
CA HIS A 362 -11.52 -9.06 12.83
C HIS A 362 -11.52 -7.73 13.59
N ASP A 363 -12.69 -7.36 14.11
CA ASP A 363 -12.88 -6.22 15.01
C ASP A 363 -11.96 -6.31 16.24
N ASP A 364 -11.67 -5.16 16.86
CA ASP A 364 -10.79 -5.07 18.04
C ASP A 364 -11.33 -5.90 19.21
N ASP A 365 -10.52 -6.82 19.74
CA ASP A 365 -10.87 -7.67 20.89
C ASP A 365 -10.39 -7.11 22.24
N GLY A 366 -9.85 -5.88 22.23
CA GLY A 366 -9.23 -5.21 23.37
C GLY A 366 -7.74 -5.48 23.51
N THR A 367 -7.17 -6.38 22.71
CA THR A 367 -5.73 -6.63 22.59
C THR A 367 -5.16 -6.24 21.23
N GLY A 368 -6.02 -5.83 20.29
CA GLY A 368 -5.70 -5.48 18.91
C GLY A 368 -6.69 -6.11 17.95
N TYR A 369 -6.31 -6.15 16.67
CA TYR A 369 -7.15 -6.67 15.59
C TYR A 369 -6.69 -8.08 15.17
N PRO A 370 -7.42 -9.15 15.54
CA PRO A 370 -7.01 -10.51 15.18
C PRO A 370 -6.98 -10.72 13.66
N PRO A 371 -5.90 -11.30 13.10
CA PRO A 371 -5.78 -11.45 11.65
C PRO A 371 -6.67 -12.57 11.12
N LYS A 372 -7.42 -12.32 10.04
CA LYS A 372 -7.98 -13.39 9.20
C LYS A 372 -6.89 -13.94 8.29
N PRO A 373 -7.05 -15.14 7.70
CA PRO A 373 -6.14 -15.64 6.66
C PRO A 373 -5.84 -14.63 5.54
N ALA A 374 -6.82 -13.78 5.18
CA ALA A 374 -6.65 -12.74 4.17
C ALA A 374 -5.62 -11.66 4.55
N TYR A 375 -5.42 -11.37 5.84
CA TYR A 375 -4.36 -10.48 6.30
C TYR A 375 -2.97 -11.04 6.00
N ASN A 376 -2.76 -12.33 6.30
CA ASN A 376 -1.50 -13.01 6.00
C ASN A 376 -1.27 -13.08 4.49
N ALA A 377 -2.31 -13.36 3.70
CA ALA A 377 -2.23 -13.38 2.25
C ALA A 377 -1.85 -12.01 1.65
N TYR A 378 -2.50 -10.92 2.10
CA TYR A 378 -2.13 -9.56 1.68
C TYR A 378 -0.70 -9.24 2.08
N SER A 379 -0.31 -9.55 3.32
CA SER A 379 1.05 -9.32 3.84
C SER A 379 2.11 -10.04 3.02
N THR A 380 1.90 -11.33 2.74
CA THR A 380 2.82 -12.13 1.92
C THR A 380 2.91 -11.57 0.51
N LEU A 381 1.77 -11.27 -0.11
CA LEU A 381 1.73 -10.73 -1.46
C LEU A 381 2.47 -9.40 -1.57
N ALA A 382 2.11 -8.43 -0.71
CA ALA A 382 2.72 -7.10 -0.71
C ALA A 382 4.22 -7.17 -0.42
N LYS A 383 4.66 -7.92 0.60
CA LYS A 383 6.09 -8.02 0.95
C LYS A 383 6.91 -8.77 -0.09
N THR A 384 6.32 -9.76 -0.76
CA THR A 384 7.02 -10.58 -1.77
C THR A 384 7.16 -9.84 -3.09
N LEU A 385 6.14 -9.08 -3.51
CA LEU A 385 6.10 -8.44 -4.82
C LEU A 385 6.44 -6.94 -4.81
N ASN A 386 6.46 -6.27 -3.66
CA ASN A 386 6.81 -4.85 -3.60
C ASN A 386 8.22 -4.60 -4.16
N GLY A 387 8.33 -3.65 -5.09
CA GLY A 387 9.57 -3.36 -5.82
C GLY A 387 9.84 -4.24 -7.05
N PHE A 388 8.96 -5.20 -7.35
CA PHE A 388 9.03 -6.01 -8.57
C PHE A 388 8.04 -5.50 -9.62
N SER A 389 8.41 -5.65 -10.89
CA SER A 389 7.57 -5.25 -12.03
C SER A 389 6.88 -6.46 -12.65
N PRO A 390 5.57 -6.40 -12.96
CA PRO A 390 4.88 -7.45 -13.71
C PRO A 390 5.43 -7.54 -15.13
N THR A 391 5.65 -8.76 -15.63
CA THR A 391 6.19 -9.01 -16.98
C THR A 391 5.31 -9.93 -17.83
N GLY A 392 4.07 -10.18 -17.41
CA GLY A 392 3.14 -11.10 -18.08
C GLY A 392 3.24 -12.53 -17.58
N THR A 393 2.96 -13.49 -18.45
CA THR A 393 2.83 -14.91 -18.08
C THR A 393 4.18 -15.60 -17.91
N GLY A 394 4.26 -16.52 -16.96
CA GLY A 394 5.39 -17.42 -16.76
C GLY A 394 5.33 -18.67 -17.66
N PRO A 395 6.32 -19.57 -17.52
CA PRO A 395 6.58 -20.69 -18.43
C PRO A 395 5.58 -21.84 -18.32
N VAL A 396 4.77 -21.90 -17.27
CA VAL A 396 3.78 -22.98 -17.07
C VAL A 396 2.34 -22.48 -17.18
N ASN A 397 2.14 -21.23 -17.61
CA ASN A 397 0.82 -20.67 -17.82
C ASN A 397 0.09 -21.44 -18.93
N THR A 398 -1.11 -21.93 -18.62
CA THR A 398 -2.02 -22.53 -19.61
C THR A 398 -3.36 -21.82 -19.67
N HIS A 399 -3.58 -20.81 -18.82
CA HIS A 399 -4.72 -19.91 -18.93
C HIS A 399 -4.66 -19.08 -20.23
N VAL A 400 -5.80 -18.96 -20.91
CA VAL A 400 -6.04 -18.18 -22.12
C VAL A 400 -7.33 -17.37 -21.94
N PHE A 401 -7.19 -16.06 -21.80
CA PHE A 401 -8.35 -15.17 -21.75
C PHE A 401 -9.11 -15.15 -23.10
N ALA A 402 -10.35 -15.63 -23.08
CA ALA A 402 -11.24 -15.70 -24.25
C ALA A 402 -12.56 -14.97 -23.98
N PRO A 403 -12.66 -13.65 -24.21
CA PRO A 403 -13.80 -12.83 -23.76
C PRO A 403 -15.16 -13.20 -24.39
N ALA A 404 -15.13 -13.82 -25.57
CA ALA A 404 -16.33 -14.26 -26.29
C ALA A 404 -16.80 -15.68 -25.94
N ALA A 405 -16.07 -16.40 -25.08
CA ALA A 405 -16.46 -17.74 -24.66
C ALA A 405 -17.63 -17.70 -23.67
N ASP A 406 -18.46 -18.75 -23.70
CA ASP A 406 -19.57 -18.92 -22.75
C ASP A 406 -19.07 -19.29 -21.34
N GLN A 407 -17.88 -19.88 -21.25
CA GLN A 407 -17.23 -20.32 -20.03
C GLN A 407 -15.73 -20.02 -20.10
N GLY A 408 -15.12 -19.74 -18.95
CA GLY A 408 -13.67 -19.63 -18.81
C GLY A 408 -12.96 -20.97 -18.85
N ASP A 409 -11.65 -20.91 -19.02
CA ASP A 409 -10.82 -22.09 -18.86
C ASP A 409 -10.45 -22.34 -17.40
N ASN A 410 -10.08 -23.59 -17.12
CA ASN A 410 -9.49 -23.99 -15.85
C ASN A 410 -7.97 -24.17 -16.00
N GLY A 411 -7.33 -23.28 -16.76
CA GLY A 411 -5.89 -23.30 -17.01
C GLY A 411 -5.09 -22.94 -15.75
N VAL A 412 -3.82 -23.31 -15.73
CA VAL A 412 -2.87 -22.84 -14.72
C VAL A 412 -2.58 -21.38 -15.01
N TYR A 413 -2.82 -20.54 -14.02
CA TYR A 413 -2.35 -19.17 -14.02
C TYR A 413 -0.92 -19.18 -13.49
N ASP A 414 -0.02 -18.59 -14.26
CA ASP A 414 1.38 -18.40 -13.88
C ASP A 414 1.78 -17.00 -14.34
N TYR A 415 1.96 -16.10 -13.38
CA TYR A 415 2.22 -14.69 -13.62
C TYR A 415 3.56 -14.27 -13.04
N ARG A 416 4.40 -13.72 -13.91
CA ARG A 416 5.79 -13.40 -13.63
C ARG A 416 6.01 -11.95 -13.24
N TYR A 417 6.90 -11.77 -12.28
CA TYR A 417 7.43 -10.52 -11.80
C TYR A 417 8.97 -10.56 -11.84
N THR A 418 9.59 -9.42 -12.11
CA THR A 418 11.06 -9.30 -12.16
C THR A 418 11.57 -8.10 -11.37
N GLY A 419 12.73 -8.27 -10.74
CA GLY A 419 13.40 -7.24 -9.95
C GLY A 419 14.89 -7.55 -9.85
N GLY A 420 15.72 -6.75 -10.54
CA GLY A 420 17.15 -7.02 -10.66
C GLY A 420 17.42 -8.38 -11.30
N THR A 421 17.99 -9.31 -10.54
CA THR A 421 18.26 -10.69 -11.01
C THR A 421 17.34 -11.74 -10.37
N THR A 422 16.32 -11.29 -9.65
CA THR A 422 15.30 -12.14 -9.02
C THR A 422 14.05 -12.18 -9.90
N THR A 423 13.50 -13.37 -10.07
CA THR A 423 12.20 -13.60 -10.72
C THR A 423 11.24 -14.21 -9.72
N ILE A 424 9.99 -13.78 -9.73
CA ILE A 424 8.93 -14.32 -8.89
C ILE A 424 7.76 -14.70 -9.78
N ASP A 425 7.32 -15.94 -9.71
CA ASP A 425 6.14 -16.42 -10.42
C ASP A 425 5.05 -16.73 -9.39
N VAL A 426 3.84 -16.19 -9.57
CA VAL A 426 2.67 -16.48 -8.74
C VAL A 426 1.76 -17.46 -9.48
N ILE A 427 1.49 -18.61 -8.88
CA ILE A 427 0.92 -19.77 -9.58
C ILE A 427 -0.29 -20.32 -8.83
N TRP A 428 -1.39 -20.56 -9.55
CA TRP A 428 -2.58 -21.27 -9.06
C TRP A 428 -3.34 -21.92 -10.22
N ILE A 429 -4.34 -22.75 -9.89
CA ILE A 429 -5.36 -23.23 -10.83
C ILE A 429 -6.73 -22.85 -10.28
N PRO A 430 -7.69 -22.38 -11.10
CA PRO A 430 -8.94 -21.85 -10.56
C PRO A 430 -9.73 -22.83 -9.73
N THR A 431 -9.79 -24.09 -10.15
CA THR A 431 -10.49 -25.19 -9.48
C THR A 431 -9.65 -26.47 -9.47
N GLY A 432 -9.63 -27.15 -8.32
CA GLY A 432 -8.99 -28.45 -8.14
C GLY A 432 -7.49 -28.40 -7.91
N THR A 433 -6.77 -29.39 -8.42
CA THR A 433 -5.31 -29.50 -8.27
C THR A 433 -4.66 -29.95 -9.58
N ALA A 434 -3.42 -29.53 -9.80
CA ALA A 434 -2.59 -29.93 -10.93
C ALA A 434 -1.14 -30.16 -10.48
N SER A 435 -0.44 -31.11 -11.10
CA SER A 435 1.00 -31.29 -10.92
C SER A 435 1.75 -30.62 -12.07
N VAL A 436 2.68 -29.73 -11.74
CA VAL A 436 3.42 -28.93 -12.72
C VAL A 436 4.92 -29.16 -12.52
N LYS A 437 5.66 -29.31 -13.62
CA LYS A 437 7.14 -29.26 -13.60
C LYS A 437 7.56 -27.84 -13.96
N PHE A 438 7.88 -27.05 -12.95
CA PHE A 438 8.25 -25.66 -13.13
C PHE A 438 9.74 -25.55 -13.50
N PRO A 439 10.09 -24.98 -14.66
CA PRO A 439 11.48 -24.81 -15.06
C PRO A 439 12.16 -23.72 -14.24
N VAL A 440 13.37 -23.99 -13.76
CA VAL A 440 14.15 -23.07 -12.93
C VAL A 440 15.58 -22.94 -13.40
N ASP A 441 16.19 -21.80 -13.11
CA ASP A 441 17.62 -21.58 -13.29
C ASP A 441 18.39 -22.28 -12.15
N SER A 442 19.19 -23.30 -12.49
CA SER A 442 19.96 -24.07 -11.52
C SER A 442 21.08 -23.27 -10.85
N SER A 443 21.42 -22.08 -11.34
CA SER A 443 22.36 -21.16 -10.70
C SER A 443 21.71 -20.32 -9.59
N LYS A 444 20.37 -20.34 -9.48
CA LYS A 444 19.60 -19.58 -8.50
C LYS A 444 19.22 -20.42 -7.29
N GLN A 445 19.04 -19.76 -6.16
CA GLN A 445 18.32 -20.35 -5.05
C GLN A 445 16.82 -20.27 -5.36
N ILE A 446 16.13 -21.40 -5.20
CA ILE A 446 14.69 -21.47 -5.39
C ILE A 446 14.01 -21.54 -4.04
N VAL A 447 13.14 -20.57 -3.77
CA VAL A 447 12.33 -20.49 -2.57
C VAL A 447 10.87 -20.55 -2.98
N LEU A 448 10.16 -21.54 -2.46
CA LEU A 448 8.71 -21.59 -2.54
C LEU A 448 8.15 -20.81 -1.36
N VAL A 449 7.23 -19.88 -1.62
CA VAL A 449 6.48 -19.17 -0.58
C VAL A 449 5.03 -19.59 -0.73
N ASP A 450 4.41 -20.10 0.33
CA ASP A 450 2.97 -20.30 0.34
C ASP A 450 2.22 -18.98 0.53
N ARG A 451 0.92 -18.97 0.26
CA ARG A 451 0.07 -17.77 0.37
C ARG A 451 0.18 -17.07 1.74
N ASP A 452 0.36 -17.82 2.82
CA ASP A 452 0.32 -17.29 4.19
C ASP A 452 1.71 -16.90 4.72
N GLY A 453 2.75 -17.04 3.89
CA GLY A 453 4.11 -16.58 4.16
C GLY A 453 5.08 -17.66 4.62
N GLY A 454 4.66 -18.93 4.64
CA GLY A 454 5.55 -20.05 4.88
C GLY A 454 6.53 -20.20 3.72
N THR A 455 7.82 -20.33 4.03
CA THR A 455 8.88 -20.42 3.01
C THR A 455 9.58 -21.78 3.06
N THR A 456 9.85 -22.37 1.90
CA THR A 456 10.64 -23.59 1.76
C THR A 456 11.68 -23.41 0.66
N THR A 457 12.96 -23.58 0.97
CA THR A 457 14.02 -23.65 -0.05
C THR A 457 14.02 -25.03 -0.68
N VAL A 458 14.04 -25.09 -2.01
CA VAL A 458 14.00 -26.36 -2.76
C VAL A 458 15.21 -26.51 -3.67
N THR A 459 15.75 -27.72 -3.74
CA THR A 459 16.83 -28.07 -4.67
C THR A 459 16.21 -28.58 -5.97
N PRO A 460 16.47 -27.94 -7.12
CA PRO A 460 15.94 -28.39 -8.41
C PRO A 460 16.47 -29.78 -8.80
N SER A 461 15.64 -30.55 -9.50
CA SER A 461 16.05 -31.81 -10.13
C SER A 461 15.86 -31.70 -11.63
N GLY A 462 16.93 -31.94 -12.39
CA GLY A 462 16.91 -31.84 -13.85
C GLY A 462 16.50 -30.47 -14.40
N GLY A 463 16.85 -29.38 -13.69
CA GLY A 463 16.46 -28.01 -14.07
C GLY A 463 14.98 -27.67 -13.81
N THR A 464 14.29 -28.48 -13.01
CA THR A 464 12.87 -28.26 -12.67
C THR A 464 12.60 -28.44 -11.18
N VAL A 465 11.52 -27.82 -10.71
CA VAL A 465 10.89 -28.11 -9.42
C VAL A 465 9.49 -28.67 -9.68
N GLY A 466 9.15 -29.78 -9.04
CA GLY A 466 7.79 -30.31 -9.08
C GLY A 466 6.90 -29.53 -8.12
N LEU A 467 5.80 -28.97 -8.62
CA LEU A 467 4.83 -28.20 -7.85
C LEU A 467 3.46 -28.90 -7.86
N SER A 468 2.82 -28.94 -6.68
CA SER A 468 1.40 -29.22 -6.56
C SER A 468 0.67 -27.88 -6.56
N VAL A 469 -0.01 -27.57 -7.65
CA VAL A 469 -0.76 -26.33 -7.86
C VAL A 469 -2.21 -26.58 -7.48
N SER A 470 -2.84 -25.67 -6.75
CA SER A 470 -4.24 -25.74 -6.34
C SER A 470 -4.91 -24.37 -6.47
N GLU A 471 -6.14 -24.26 -5.97
CA GLU A 471 -6.87 -22.99 -5.84
C GLU A 471 -6.14 -21.97 -4.96
N ARG A 472 -5.25 -22.45 -4.08
CA ARG A 472 -4.41 -21.68 -3.17
C ARG A 472 -3.13 -21.22 -3.89
N PRO A 473 -2.93 -19.90 -4.08
CA PRO A 473 -1.73 -19.41 -4.76
C PRO A 473 -0.44 -19.72 -4.02
N GLN A 474 0.62 -19.93 -4.78
CA GLN A 474 1.98 -20.07 -4.27
C GLN A 474 2.94 -19.24 -5.13
N PHE A 475 4.08 -18.88 -4.55
CA PHE A 475 5.11 -18.09 -5.20
C PHE A 475 6.35 -18.97 -5.43
N VAL A 476 6.91 -18.90 -6.62
CA VAL A 476 8.22 -19.47 -6.95
C VAL A 476 9.20 -18.33 -7.09
N VAL A 477 10.04 -18.13 -6.07
CA VAL A 477 11.07 -17.10 -6.05
C VAL A 477 12.38 -17.71 -6.51
N GLN A 478 12.92 -17.24 -7.63
CA GLN A 478 14.27 -17.58 -8.09
C GLN A 478 15.16 -16.37 -7.87
N GLN A 479 16.04 -16.46 -6.88
CA GLN A 479 16.88 -15.36 -6.44
C GLN A 479 18.37 -15.75 -6.49
N PRO A 480 19.30 -14.78 -6.49
CA PRO A 480 20.71 -15.09 -6.28
C PRO A 480 20.90 -16.04 -5.08
N PRO A 481 21.85 -16.98 -5.15
CA PRO A 481 22.20 -17.78 -4.00
C PRO A 481 22.44 -16.88 -2.78
N ALA A 482 21.89 -17.26 -1.63
CA ALA A 482 22.16 -16.54 -0.39
C ALA A 482 23.68 -16.39 -0.23
N ALA A 483 24.12 -15.16 0.08
CA ALA A 483 25.53 -14.94 0.41
C ALA A 483 25.93 -15.88 1.57
N PRO A 484 27.15 -16.44 1.58
CA PRO A 484 27.61 -17.23 2.72
C PRO A 484 27.49 -16.43 4.01
N SER A 485 27.17 -17.10 5.13
CA SER A 485 27.18 -16.44 6.44
C SER A 485 28.53 -15.77 6.68
N HIS A 486 28.53 -14.57 7.24
CA HIS A 486 29.75 -13.81 7.49
C HIS A 486 29.72 -13.17 8.88
N LEU A 487 30.73 -13.42 9.72
CA LEU A 487 30.81 -12.82 11.06
C LEU A 487 31.10 -11.32 10.99
N VAL A 488 30.25 -10.53 11.65
CA VAL A 488 30.47 -9.10 11.88
C VAL A 488 30.32 -8.80 13.38
N VAL A 489 31.34 -8.19 13.98
CA VAL A 489 31.43 -7.90 15.43
C VAL A 489 31.50 -6.40 15.67
N THR A 490 30.63 -5.87 16.54
CA THR A 490 30.61 -4.45 16.92
C THR A 490 30.42 -4.27 18.43
N PRO A 491 31.26 -3.48 19.13
CA PRO A 491 32.45 -2.80 18.62
C PRO A 491 33.66 -3.76 18.51
N THR A 492 34.64 -3.41 17.68
CA THR A 492 35.94 -4.13 17.57
C THR A 492 36.97 -3.67 18.59
N THR A 493 36.68 -2.61 19.35
CA THR A 493 37.49 -2.13 20.47
C THR A 493 36.60 -1.72 21.65
N LEU A 494 37.07 -1.96 22.88
CA LEU A 494 36.35 -1.63 24.11
C LEU A 494 37.30 -0.98 25.12
N GLY A 495 36.88 0.15 25.69
CA GLY A 495 37.62 0.88 26.70
C GLY A 495 36.84 0.93 28.01
N PHE A 496 37.47 0.53 29.10
CA PHE A 496 36.93 0.63 30.46
C PHE A 496 37.83 1.53 31.29
N VAL A 497 37.23 2.39 32.10
CA VAL A 497 37.94 3.20 33.11
C VAL A 497 37.29 2.94 34.46
N VAL A 498 38.08 2.45 35.41
CA VAL A 498 37.60 1.99 36.71
C VAL A 498 38.49 2.48 37.84
N GLN A 499 37.91 2.59 39.04
CA GLN A 499 38.68 2.90 40.25
C GLN A 499 39.21 1.59 40.87
N THR A 500 40.40 1.62 41.47
CA THR A 500 40.94 0.47 42.23
C THR A 500 39.92 -0.05 43.24
N GLY A 501 39.62 -1.36 43.18
CA GLY A 501 38.69 -2.04 44.10
C GLY A 501 37.20 -1.85 43.78
N SER A 502 36.83 -1.26 42.64
CA SER A 502 35.42 -1.17 42.23
C SER A 502 34.87 -2.53 41.76
N GLN A 503 33.54 -2.63 41.67
CA GLN A 503 32.88 -3.78 41.05
C GLN A 503 33.23 -3.92 39.56
N PRO A 504 33.11 -5.12 38.96
CA PRO A 504 33.30 -5.32 37.54
C PRO A 504 32.42 -4.39 36.70
N VAL A 505 32.97 -3.90 35.58
CA VAL A 505 32.25 -3.09 34.60
C VAL A 505 32.00 -3.93 33.36
N CYS A 506 30.81 -3.85 32.78
CA CYS A 506 30.41 -4.69 31.66
C CYS A 506 29.94 -3.87 30.46
N SER A 507 30.12 -4.40 29.26
CA SER A 507 29.58 -3.85 28.01
C SER A 507 29.11 -4.98 27.10
N GLY A 508 28.08 -4.71 26.30
CA GLY A 508 27.61 -5.62 25.26
C GLY A 508 28.50 -5.57 24.02
N ILE A 509 28.75 -6.72 23.40
CA ILE A 509 29.33 -6.87 22.08
C ILE A 509 28.26 -7.50 21.18
N GLN A 510 27.93 -6.80 20.11
CA GLN A 510 26.97 -7.23 19.10
C GLN A 510 27.65 -8.13 18.08
N ILE A 511 27.01 -9.27 17.81
CA ILE A 511 27.37 -10.22 16.77
C ILE A 511 26.25 -10.21 15.74
N THR A 512 26.61 -9.98 14.49
CA THR A 512 25.69 -9.94 13.36
C THR A 512 26.19 -10.84 12.24
N ASN A 513 25.26 -11.40 11.46
CA ASN A 513 25.58 -12.10 10.22
C ASN A 513 25.53 -11.08 9.08
N GLY A 514 26.68 -10.73 8.50
CA GLY A 514 26.80 -9.85 7.35
C GLY A 514 26.44 -10.50 6.01
N GLY A 515 26.13 -11.80 6.01
CA GLY A 515 25.67 -12.57 4.85
C GLY A 515 24.32 -13.23 5.10
N GLY A 516 24.03 -14.29 4.35
CA GLY A 516 22.83 -15.11 4.50
C GLY A 516 23.03 -16.33 5.41
N GLY A 517 21.96 -17.12 5.59
CA GLY A 517 21.98 -18.35 6.38
C GLY A 517 22.14 -18.16 7.90
N THR A 518 22.36 -19.27 8.61
CA THR A 518 22.56 -19.28 10.07
C THR A 518 24.05 -19.17 10.39
N LEU A 519 24.44 -18.15 11.16
CA LEU A 519 25.77 -18.01 11.71
C LEU A 519 25.73 -18.35 13.20
N THR A 520 26.41 -19.41 13.63
CA THR A 520 26.72 -19.61 15.05
C THR A 520 28.10 -19.06 15.37
N TRP A 521 28.33 -18.68 16.62
CA TRP A 521 29.58 -18.07 17.04
C TRP A 521 30.01 -18.58 18.40
N THR A 522 31.31 -18.47 18.67
CA THR A 522 31.93 -18.74 19.96
C THR A 522 32.87 -17.59 20.33
N ALA A 523 32.95 -17.23 21.60
CA ALA A 523 33.80 -16.17 22.12
C ALA A 523 34.71 -16.72 23.23
N THR A 524 36.00 -16.43 23.13
CA THR A 524 37.02 -16.90 24.08
C THR A 524 37.97 -15.77 24.46
N THR A 525 38.57 -15.87 25.64
CA THR A 525 39.63 -14.97 26.08
C THR A 525 40.62 -15.72 26.97
N SER A 526 41.90 -15.42 26.84
CA SER A 526 42.96 -15.85 27.76
C SER A 526 43.31 -14.77 28.80
N THR A 527 42.61 -13.63 28.76
CA THR A 527 42.89 -12.48 29.64
C THR A 527 42.21 -12.70 31.00
N SER A 528 42.99 -12.85 32.06
CA SER A 528 42.50 -13.27 33.38
C SER A 528 41.54 -12.29 34.08
N TRP A 529 41.53 -11.00 33.69
CA TRP A 529 40.64 -9.98 34.24
C TRP A 529 39.36 -9.77 33.40
N LEU A 530 39.17 -10.54 32.34
CA LEU A 530 37.95 -10.52 31.51
C LEU A 530 37.08 -11.75 31.78
N THR A 531 35.76 -11.54 31.86
CA THR A 531 34.75 -12.59 31.98
C THR A 531 33.69 -12.44 30.91
N ILE A 532 33.47 -13.50 30.13
CA ILE A 532 32.43 -13.57 29.09
C ILE A 532 31.20 -14.24 29.70
N GLN A 533 30.04 -13.56 29.70
CA GLN A 533 28.82 -14.11 30.29
C GLN A 533 28.13 -15.17 29.40
N SER A 534 28.32 -15.07 28.08
CA SER A 534 27.82 -16.05 27.12
C SER A 534 28.86 -16.26 26.02
N SER A 535 29.53 -17.42 26.05
CA SER A 535 30.66 -17.74 25.17
C SER A 535 30.25 -18.34 23.83
N SER A 536 28.96 -18.49 23.54
CA SER A 536 28.47 -18.97 22.25
C SER A 536 27.02 -18.55 22.00
N GLY A 537 26.61 -18.51 20.73
CA GLY A 537 25.23 -18.23 20.35
C GLY A 537 25.01 -18.30 18.83
N THR A 538 23.85 -17.84 18.40
CA THR A 538 23.48 -17.64 16.99
C THR A 538 23.35 -16.16 16.71
N ALA A 539 23.79 -15.68 15.54
CA ALA A 539 23.63 -14.29 15.13
C ALA A 539 22.25 -14.05 14.47
N PRO A 540 21.65 -12.85 14.60
CA PRO A 540 22.13 -11.72 15.40
C PRO A 540 21.98 -11.98 16.91
N GLY A 541 22.93 -11.49 17.70
CA GLY A 541 22.90 -11.64 19.15
C GLY A 541 23.91 -10.75 19.85
N THR A 542 23.73 -10.55 21.15
CA THR A 542 24.65 -9.79 21.99
C THR A 542 25.21 -10.71 23.06
N PHE A 543 26.50 -10.61 23.36
CA PHE A 543 27.04 -11.13 24.61
C PHE A 543 27.65 -10.03 25.46
N THR A 544 27.59 -10.21 26.78
CA THR A 544 28.15 -9.26 27.74
C THR A 544 29.58 -9.66 28.09
N LEU A 545 30.50 -8.71 27.98
CA LEU A 545 31.88 -8.81 28.43
C LEU A 545 32.07 -7.94 29.66
N CYS A 546 32.59 -8.52 30.74
CA CYS A 546 32.89 -7.82 31.99
C CYS A 546 34.39 -7.76 32.27
N ALA A 547 34.89 -6.60 32.71
CA ALA A 547 36.26 -6.38 33.14
C ALA A 547 36.32 -6.20 34.66
N THR A 548 37.14 -7.00 35.33
CA THR A 548 37.32 -6.98 36.79
C THR A 548 38.57 -6.16 37.15
N PRO A 549 38.46 -5.07 37.92
CA PRO A 549 39.60 -4.24 38.28
C PRO A 549 40.59 -4.98 39.19
N GLY A 550 41.88 -4.89 38.87
CA GLY A 550 42.96 -5.27 39.80
C GLY A 550 43.20 -4.22 40.89
N THR A 551 44.14 -4.50 41.79
CA THR A 551 44.57 -3.57 42.86
C THR A 551 45.69 -2.62 42.43
N THR A 552 46.31 -2.86 41.27
CA THR A 552 47.41 -2.05 40.74
C THR A 552 46.88 -1.06 39.72
N THR A 553 47.21 0.22 39.89
CA THR A 553 46.89 1.28 38.92
C THR A 553 47.70 1.13 37.64
N GLY A 554 47.10 1.45 36.49
CA GLY A 554 47.76 1.37 35.18
C GLY A 554 46.79 1.03 34.06
N THR A 555 47.29 0.97 32.84
CA THR A 555 46.54 0.47 31.68
C THR A 555 46.85 -1.00 31.46
N GLN A 556 45.81 -1.81 31.31
CA GLN A 556 45.88 -3.23 31.02
C GLN A 556 45.24 -3.48 29.66
N SER A 557 45.90 -4.29 28.84
CA SER A 557 45.38 -4.69 27.53
C SER A 557 44.94 -6.15 27.55
N GLY A 558 43.80 -6.42 26.92
CA GLY A 558 43.20 -7.73 26.80
C GLY A 558 42.63 -7.93 25.40
N ASN A 559 42.30 -9.16 25.08
CA ASN A 559 41.57 -9.46 23.84
C ASN A 559 40.44 -10.44 24.11
N VAL A 560 39.41 -10.37 23.28
CA VAL A 560 38.42 -11.43 23.11
C VAL A 560 38.45 -11.85 21.65
N GLN A 561 38.60 -13.14 21.41
CA GLN A 561 38.50 -13.72 20.08
C GLN A 561 37.11 -14.31 19.88
N ILE A 562 36.46 -13.94 18.78
CA ILE A 562 35.16 -14.46 18.36
C ILE A 562 35.38 -15.25 17.08
N ALA A 563 34.96 -16.52 17.06
CA ALA A 563 35.00 -17.38 15.89
C ALA A 563 33.57 -17.65 15.40
N GLY A 564 33.32 -17.46 14.11
CA GLY A 564 32.06 -17.77 13.45
C GLY A 564 32.07 -19.17 12.84
N SER A 565 30.89 -19.76 12.67
CA SER A 565 30.70 -21.04 11.95
C SER A 565 31.05 -20.96 10.47
N ASP A 566 31.23 -19.75 9.94
CA ASP A 566 31.76 -19.45 8.61
C ASP A 566 33.28 -19.62 8.52
N GLY A 567 33.95 -19.95 9.62
CA GLY A 567 35.40 -20.10 9.71
C GLY A 567 36.15 -18.77 9.87
N SER A 568 35.44 -17.65 9.91
CA SER A 568 36.05 -16.34 10.16
C SER A 568 36.34 -16.15 11.65
N THR A 569 37.31 -15.28 11.95
CA THR A 569 37.64 -14.88 13.31
C THR A 569 37.72 -13.36 13.40
N ALA A 570 37.18 -12.81 14.48
CA ALA A 570 37.25 -11.39 14.81
C ALA A 570 37.85 -11.23 16.20
N ASN A 571 38.65 -10.18 16.39
CA ASN A 571 39.24 -9.85 17.68
C ASN A 571 38.68 -8.53 18.18
N VAL A 572 38.26 -8.50 19.45
CA VAL A 572 37.91 -7.28 20.15
C VAL A 572 39.06 -6.93 21.08
N ALA A 573 39.74 -5.81 20.78
CA ALA A 573 40.80 -5.31 21.65
C ALA A 573 40.19 -4.57 22.84
N VAL A 574 40.62 -4.91 24.05
CA VAL A 574 40.07 -4.33 25.29
C VAL A 574 41.17 -3.60 26.05
N SER A 575 40.90 -2.35 26.44
CA SER A 575 41.76 -1.56 27.31
C SER A 575 41.04 -1.29 28.62
N LEU A 576 41.65 -1.66 29.73
CA LEU A 576 41.18 -1.36 31.08
C LEU A 576 42.16 -0.39 31.75
N ILE A 577 41.70 0.82 32.04
CA ILE A 577 42.45 1.82 32.80
C ILE A 577 41.99 1.75 34.26
N VAL A 578 42.88 1.31 35.14
CA VAL A 578 42.65 1.29 36.58
C VAL A 578 43.33 2.52 37.20
N ALA A 579 42.54 3.41 37.80
CA ALA A 579 43.03 4.61 38.46
C ALA A 579 42.73 4.60 39.96
N SER A 580 43.52 5.31 40.76
CA SER A 580 43.25 5.49 42.20
C SER A 580 42.00 6.33 42.46
N ARG A 581 41.60 7.17 41.48
CA ARG A 581 40.39 8.01 41.53
C ARG A 581 39.88 8.27 40.12
N VAL A 582 38.57 8.09 39.92
CA VAL A 582 37.90 8.39 38.64
C VAL A 582 36.85 9.48 38.88
N TYR A 583 36.88 10.54 38.07
CA TYR A 583 35.87 11.61 38.12
C TYR A 583 34.78 11.32 37.08
N LYS A 584 33.51 11.28 37.51
CA LYS A 584 32.36 11.26 36.59
C LYS A 584 31.97 12.69 36.31
N THR A 585 32.19 13.16 35.09
CA THR A 585 31.63 14.44 34.63
C THR A 585 30.22 14.17 34.12
N LEU A 586 29.21 14.56 34.90
CA LEU A 586 27.83 14.59 34.42
C LEU A 586 27.65 15.90 33.65
N LEU A 587 27.54 15.81 32.32
CA LEU A 587 27.10 16.95 31.52
C LEU A 587 25.57 17.02 31.62
N PRO A 588 24.98 18.13 32.09
CA PRO A 588 23.54 18.30 32.03
C PRO A 588 23.11 18.36 30.56
N PHE A 589 22.14 17.52 30.20
CA PHE A 589 21.41 17.66 28.94
C PHE A 589 20.65 18.99 29.00
N VAL A 590 20.97 19.91 28.09
CA VAL A 590 20.14 21.09 27.84
C VAL A 590 19.40 20.80 26.55
N GLU A 591 18.15 20.36 26.66
CA GLU A 591 17.23 20.35 25.52
C GLU A 591 17.08 21.80 25.03
N ARG A 592 17.26 22.01 23.72
CA ARG A 592 16.93 23.26 23.02
C ARG A 592 15.91 22.97 21.95
#